data_AF-A0A914Y4W3-F1
#
_entry.id   AF-A0A914Y4W3-F1
#
_cell.length_a   1.000
_cell.length_b   1.000
_cell.length_c   1.000
_cell.angle_alpha   90.00
_cell.angle_beta   90.00
_cell.angle_gamma   90.00
#
_symmetry.space_group_name_H-M   'P 1'
#
loop_
_entity.id
_entity.type
_entity.pdbx_description
1 polymer ?
#
loop_
_entity_poly.entity_id
_entity_poly.type
_entity_poly.pdbx_seq_one_letter_code
_entity_poly.pdbx_strand_id
1 'polypeptide(L)'
;MFFVLSEFRGIGLGWKLFEEVLKDAKFKNNNWALNGVPQMTKKYADKFGFDKYPKWQIGSFEAAVTDIDSERLKTDSNIKAISAEKVDFEKFIEYDTVMTGGIRRDGFIQKWLDSKNAFSQFALNSTNDKIVGVCNIRVGFEKQLVIGPFYADTKTIAESLLKEVLKGIPNLRQYRKIFLFPASTNQDAKDIFQKLADGKIQEYDAMYGQFTNHIIQVDASKIYSITEYAMSYC
;
A
#
# COMPACT_ATOMS: atom_id res chain seq x y z
N MET A 1 -15.04 -1.93 -2.45
CA MET A 1 -14.93 -3.40 -2.63
C MET A 1 -16.33 -4.00 -2.69
N PHE A 2 -16.60 -4.85 -3.67
CA PHE A 2 -17.80 -5.69 -3.69
C PHE A 2 -17.36 -7.15 -3.87
N PHE A 3 -18.11 -8.08 -3.29
CA PHE A 3 -17.83 -9.51 -3.36
C PHE A 3 -19.15 -10.25 -3.54
N VAL A 4 -19.13 -11.26 -4.39
CA VAL A 4 -20.26 -12.17 -4.58
C VAL A 4 -19.88 -13.53 -4.02
N LEU A 5 -20.65 -14.02 -3.04
CA LEU A 5 -20.47 -15.36 -2.47
C LEU A 5 -20.51 -16.41 -3.60
N SER A 6 -19.71 -17.46 -3.46
CA SER A 6 -19.50 -18.50 -4.49
C SER A 6 -20.78 -19.03 -5.12
N GLU A 7 -21.77 -19.33 -4.27
CA GLU A 7 -23.09 -19.88 -4.60
C GLU A 7 -23.96 -18.92 -5.41
N PHE A 8 -23.65 -17.61 -5.42
CA PHE A 8 -24.35 -16.59 -6.20
C PHE A 8 -23.52 -16.08 -7.40
N ARG A 9 -22.42 -16.76 -7.75
CA ARG A 9 -21.61 -16.41 -8.93
C ARG A 9 -22.23 -16.97 -10.21
N GLY A 10 -21.76 -16.51 -11.37
CA GLY A 10 -22.20 -16.98 -12.70
C GLY A 10 -23.54 -16.42 -13.20
N ILE A 11 -24.34 -15.81 -12.33
CA ILE A 11 -25.70 -15.31 -12.67
C ILE A 11 -25.78 -13.82 -13.00
N GLY A 12 -24.65 -13.12 -13.13
CA GLY A 12 -24.68 -11.69 -13.45
C GLY A 12 -24.58 -10.72 -12.26
N LEU A 13 -24.70 -11.19 -11.01
CA LEU A 13 -24.95 -10.31 -9.85
C LEU A 13 -23.84 -9.27 -9.61
N GLY A 14 -22.57 -9.67 -9.69
CA GLY A 14 -21.45 -8.73 -9.51
C GLY A 14 -21.44 -7.61 -10.55
N TRP A 15 -21.85 -7.92 -11.78
CA TRP A 15 -21.97 -6.90 -12.82
C TRP A 15 -23.10 -5.93 -12.54
N LYS A 16 -24.27 -6.43 -12.10
CA LYS A 16 -25.40 -5.56 -11.73
C LYS A 16 -25.01 -4.59 -10.62
N LEU A 17 -24.32 -5.08 -9.58
CA LEU A 17 -23.83 -4.23 -8.50
C LEU A 17 -22.86 -3.16 -9.01
N PHE A 18 -21.93 -3.54 -9.90
CA PHE A 18 -20.98 -2.60 -10.49
C PHE A 18 -21.69 -1.55 -11.35
N GLU A 19 -22.62 -1.96 -12.21
CA GLU A 19 -23.42 -1.05 -13.05
C GLU A 19 -24.22 -0.05 -12.23
N GLU A 20 -24.83 -0.45 -11.12
CA GLU A 20 -25.52 0.50 -10.22
C GLU A 20 -24.55 1.54 -9.65
N VAL A 21 -23.33 1.13 -9.28
CA VAL A 21 -22.30 2.07 -8.83
C VAL A 21 -21.93 3.04 -9.95
N LEU A 22 -21.77 2.57 -11.19
CA LEU A 22 -21.44 3.42 -12.35
C LEU A 22 -22.56 4.41 -12.75
N LYS A 23 -23.80 4.19 -12.30
CA LYS A 23 -24.92 5.12 -12.57
C LYS A 23 -24.84 6.39 -11.73
N ASP A 24 -24.09 6.38 -10.62
CA ASP A 24 -23.93 7.56 -9.77
C ASP A 24 -23.42 8.74 -10.63
N ALA A 25 -24.02 9.92 -10.45
CA ALA A 25 -23.65 11.11 -11.22
C ALA A 25 -22.16 11.47 -11.05
N LYS A 26 -21.55 11.09 -9.92
CA LYS A 26 -20.11 11.23 -9.67
C LYS A 26 -19.27 10.38 -10.62
N PHE A 27 -19.82 9.35 -11.25
CA PHE A 27 -19.10 8.61 -12.29
C PHE A 27 -18.93 9.41 -13.57
N LYS A 28 -19.91 10.24 -13.91
CA LYS A 28 -19.89 11.01 -15.15
C LYS A 28 -18.78 12.06 -15.08
N ASN A 29 -17.92 12.07 -16.09
CA ASN A 29 -16.81 13.01 -16.30
C ASN A 29 -15.67 12.96 -15.28
N ASN A 30 -15.65 11.99 -14.36
CA ASN A 30 -14.54 11.80 -13.42
C ASN A 30 -13.63 10.64 -13.86
N ASN A 31 -12.36 10.69 -13.46
CA ASN A 31 -11.44 9.57 -13.62
C ASN A 31 -11.63 8.59 -12.46
N TRP A 32 -11.87 7.32 -12.78
CA TRP A 32 -12.08 6.28 -11.78
C TRP A 32 -10.96 5.29 -11.82
N ALA A 33 -10.61 4.77 -10.65
CA ALA A 33 -9.58 3.75 -10.49
C ALA A 33 -10.19 2.47 -9.89
N LEU A 34 -9.63 1.32 -10.26
CA LEU A 34 -9.83 0.06 -9.54
C LEU A 34 -8.56 -0.79 -9.63
N ASN A 35 -8.45 -1.75 -8.71
CA ASN A 35 -7.43 -2.80 -8.76
C ASN A 35 -8.11 -4.11 -9.15
N GLY A 36 -7.71 -4.68 -10.27
CA GLY A 36 -8.27 -5.90 -10.83
C GLY A 36 -7.33 -7.09 -10.68
N VAL A 37 -7.86 -8.23 -10.24
CA VAL A 37 -7.15 -9.51 -10.39
C VAL A 37 -7.04 -9.86 -11.89
N PRO A 38 -6.00 -10.60 -12.31
CA PRO A 38 -5.71 -10.86 -13.73
C PRO A 38 -6.94 -11.32 -14.55
N GLN A 39 -7.79 -12.17 -13.98
CA GLN A 39 -8.93 -12.75 -14.68
C GLN A 39 -10.11 -11.77 -14.88
N MET A 40 -10.09 -10.62 -14.21
CA MET A 40 -11.15 -9.61 -14.25
C MET A 40 -10.73 -8.34 -15.00
N THR A 41 -9.44 -8.05 -15.07
CA THR A 41 -8.84 -6.88 -15.72
C THR A 41 -9.42 -6.63 -17.12
N LYS A 42 -9.31 -7.61 -18.03
CA LYS A 42 -9.86 -7.47 -19.40
C LYS A 42 -11.37 -7.18 -19.41
N LYS A 43 -12.13 -7.77 -18.48
CA LYS A 43 -13.58 -7.55 -18.41
C LYS A 43 -13.93 -6.13 -17.99
N TYR A 44 -13.17 -5.53 -17.07
CA TYR A 44 -13.38 -4.15 -16.66
C TYR A 44 -13.05 -3.17 -17.78
N ALA A 45 -11.96 -3.40 -18.52
CA ALA A 45 -11.60 -2.61 -19.69
C ALA A 45 -12.68 -2.68 -20.79
N ASP A 46 -13.02 -3.89 -21.25
CA ASP A 46 -13.93 -4.08 -22.38
C ASP A 46 -15.36 -3.56 -22.10
N LYS A 47 -15.84 -3.69 -20.85
CA LYS A 47 -17.24 -3.35 -20.51
C LYS A 47 -17.43 -1.95 -19.94
N PHE A 48 -16.45 -1.46 -19.20
CA PHE A 48 -16.62 -0.26 -18.37
C PHE A 48 -15.55 0.80 -18.65
N GLY A 49 -14.68 0.58 -19.65
CA GLY A 49 -13.69 1.55 -20.08
C GLY A 49 -12.50 1.72 -19.13
N PHE A 50 -12.29 0.81 -18.18
CA PHE A 50 -11.10 0.79 -17.32
C PHE A 50 -9.88 0.26 -18.08
N ASP A 51 -9.51 0.94 -19.17
CA ASP A 51 -8.54 0.48 -20.17
C ASP A 51 -7.20 1.23 -20.11
N LYS A 52 -7.03 2.14 -19.14
CA LYS A 52 -5.78 2.87 -18.92
C LYS A 52 -4.97 2.20 -17.83
N TYR A 53 -3.78 1.72 -18.19
CA TYR A 53 -2.92 0.93 -17.31
C TYR A 53 -1.64 1.68 -16.94
N PRO A 54 -1.29 1.79 -15.65
CA PRO A 54 0.03 2.24 -15.26
C PRO A 54 1.09 1.23 -15.73
N LYS A 55 2.35 1.69 -15.82
CA LYS A 55 3.50 0.85 -16.22
C LYS A 55 3.95 -0.15 -15.14
N TRP A 56 3.24 -0.21 -14.02
CA TRP A 56 3.53 -1.05 -12.87
C TRP A 56 2.24 -1.71 -12.38
N GLN A 57 2.39 -2.82 -11.67
CA GLN A 57 1.31 -3.57 -11.05
C GLN A 57 1.53 -3.58 -9.54
N ILE A 58 0.51 -3.93 -8.75
CA ILE A 58 0.68 -4.09 -7.31
C ILE A 58 1.13 -5.52 -7.06
N GLY A 59 2.40 -5.69 -6.71
CA GLY A 59 2.95 -6.98 -6.30
C GLY A 59 2.36 -7.44 -4.98
N SER A 60 2.55 -8.72 -4.65
CA SER A 60 2.10 -9.27 -3.37
C SER A 60 3.13 -10.26 -2.85
N PHE A 61 3.76 -9.89 -1.74
CA PHE A 61 4.74 -10.71 -1.04
C PHE A 61 4.25 -11.05 0.36
N GLU A 62 4.60 -12.25 0.81
CA GLU A 62 4.32 -12.74 2.15
C GLU A 62 5.57 -13.39 2.74
N ALA A 63 5.77 -13.25 4.04
CA ALA A 63 6.73 -14.05 4.80
C ALA A 63 6.11 -14.48 6.14
N ALA A 64 6.58 -15.61 6.67
CA ALA A 64 6.24 -16.00 8.03
C ALA A 64 6.94 -15.06 9.01
N VAL A 65 6.24 -14.63 10.07
CA VAL A 65 6.81 -13.71 11.07
C VAL A 65 7.99 -14.36 11.81
N THR A 66 8.07 -15.69 11.85
CA THR A 66 9.22 -16.42 12.41
C THR A 66 10.52 -16.22 11.63
N ASP A 67 10.45 -15.90 10.34
CA ASP A 67 11.62 -15.68 9.49
C ASP A 67 12.09 -14.21 9.46
N ILE A 68 11.29 -13.31 10.07
CA ILE A 68 11.55 -11.87 10.13
C ILE A 68 12.62 -11.55 11.17
N ASP A 69 13.62 -10.79 10.73
CA ASP A 69 14.66 -10.19 11.56
C ASP A 69 14.98 -8.76 11.10
N SER A 70 14.53 -7.78 11.88
CA SER A 70 14.73 -6.36 11.59
C SER A 70 16.19 -5.93 11.66
N GLU A 71 17.07 -6.67 12.33
CA GLU A 71 18.49 -6.32 12.42
C GLU A 71 19.24 -6.55 11.10
N ARG A 72 18.64 -7.29 10.16
CA ARG A 72 19.15 -7.41 8.79
C ARG A 72 19.01 -6.10 8.00
N LEU A 73 18.15 -5.17 8.41
CA LEU A 73 17.93 -3.90 7.72
C LEU A 73 18.95 -2.85 8.14
N LYS A 74 19.33 -1.98 7.18
CA LYS A 74 20.23 -0.85 7.44
C LYS A 74 19.53 0.26 8.24
N THR A 75 20.35 1.12 8.83
CA THR A 75 19.92 2.35 9.51
C THR A 75 20.61 3.55 8.85
N ASP A 76 19.84 4.57 8.52
CA ASP A 76 20.30 5.85 7.99
C ASP A 76 20.43 6.85 9.15
N SER A 77 21.64 7.36 9.38
CA SER A 77 21.91 8.35 10.42
C SER A 77 21.38 9.75 10.08
N ASN A 78 20.98 9.99 8.83
CA ASN A 78 20.49 11.28 8.36
C ASN A 78 18.97 11.44 8.52
N ILE A 79 18.31 10.45 9.13
CA ILE A 79 16.91 10.56 9.50
C ILE A 79 16.68 10.44 11.00
N LYS A 80 15.56 11.00 11.44
CA LYS A 80 14.95 10.77 12.75
C LYS A 80 13.61 10.08 12.55
N ALA A 81 13.47 8.88 13.11
CA ALA A 81 12.16 8.21 13.17
C ALA A 81 11.31 8.82 14.30
N ILE A 82 10.06 9.15 13.99
CA ILE A 82 9.07 9.62 14.96
C ILE A 82 7.75 8.87 14.82
N SER A 83 7.05 8.71 15.93
CA SER A 83 5.72 8.09 15.97
C SER A 83 4.65 9.02 15.40
N ALA A 84 3.48 8.46 15.07
CA ALA A 84 2.37 9.21 14.49
C ALA A 84 1.88 10.36 15.37
N GLU A 85 1.94 10.22 16.69
CA GLU A 85 1.44 11.24 17.63
C GLU A 85 2.31 12.51 17.63
N LYS A 86 3.53 12.43 17.07
CA LYS A 86 4.49 13.54 17.00
C LYS A 86 4.59 14.17 15.62
N VAL A 87 3.93 13.59 14.62
CA VAL A 87 3.99 14.10 13.25
C VAL A 87 3.12 15.34 13.11
N ASP A 88 3.63 16.34 12.40
CA ASP A 88 2.79 17.42 11.89
C ASP A 88 1.93 16.85 10.76
N PHE A 89 0.64 16.69 11.02
CA PHE A 89 -0.26 15.97 10.13
C PHE A 89 -0.44 16.67 8.78
N GLU A 90 -0.44 18.01 8.72
CA GLU A 90 -0.57 18.71 7.43
C GLU A 90 0.67 18.50 6.57
N LYS A 91 1.88 18.54 7.15
CA LYS A 91 3.12 18.19 6.44
C LYS A 91 3.10 16.75 5.92
N PHE A 92 2.50 15.83 6.69
CA PHE A 92 2.31 14.47 6.20
C PHE A 92 1.33 14.42 5.04
N ILE A 93 0.21 15.14 5.09
CA ILE A 93 -0.74 15.19 3.98
C ILE A 93 -0.07 15.75 2.71
N GLU A 94 0.78 16.77 2.83
CA GLU A 94 1.57 17.26 1.69
C GLU A 94 2.46 16.16 1.09
N TYR A 95 3.18 15.41 1.94
CA TYR A 95 4.02 14.30 1.50
C TYR A 95 3.20 13.17 0.86
N ASP A 96 2.11 12.75 1.51
CA ASP A 96 1.19 11.71 1.03
C ASP A 96 0.58 12.09 -0.32
N THR A 97 0.15 13.34 -0.48
CA THR A 97 -0.42 13.87 -1.73
C THR A 97 0.57 13.76 -2.89
N VAL A 98 1.87 13.94 -2.65
CA VAL A 98 2.90 13.72 -3.68
C VAL A 98 3.01 12.24 -4.04
N MET A 99 3.02 11.35 -3.04
CA MET A 99 3.09 9.89 -3.25
C MET A 99 1.87 9.36 -4.00
N THR A 100 0.71 10.00 -3.81
CA THR A 100 -0.53 9.69 -4.51
C THR A 100 -0.73 10.53 -5.77
N GLY A 101 0.28 11.14 -6.36
CA GLY A 101 0.13 11.81 -7.66
C GLY A 101 -0.87 12.98 -7.66
N GLY A 102 -1.00 13.67 -6.52
CA GLY A 102 -1.83 14.86 -6.35
C GLY A 102 -3.17 14.63 -5.64
N ILE A 103 -3.48 13.41 -5.19
CA ILE A 103 -4.77 13.10 -4.56
C ILE A 103 -4.72 13.27 -3.04
N ARG A 104 -5.45 14.27 -2.55
CA ARG A 104 -5.73 14.44 -1.12
C ARG A 104 -6.75 13.41 -0.63
N ARG A 105 -6.44 12.76 0.49
CA ARG A 105 -7.23 11.66 1.09
C ARG A 105 -7.23 11.74 2.62
N ASP A 106 -7.23 12.95 3.15
CA ASP A 106 -6.88 13.31 4.52
C ASP A 106 -7.68 12.52 5.56
N GLY A 107 -9.01 12.57 5.44
CA GLY A 107 -9.89 11.87 6.37
C GLY A 107 -9.81 10.34 6.30
N PHE A 108 -9.39 9.79 5.16
CA PHE A 108 -9.14 8.37 5.02
C PHE A 108 -7.80 7.99 5.67
N ILE A 109 -6.72 8.68 5.31
CA ILE A 109 -5.39 8.33 5.79
C ILE A 109 -5.22 8.61 7.29
N GLN A 110 -5.89 9.63 7.82
CA GLN A 110 -5.93 9.88 9.27
C GLN A 110 -6.52 8.68 10.01
N LYS A 111 -7.73 8.25 9.60
CA LYS A 111 -8.40 7.08 10.20
C LYS A 111 -7.60 5.79 10.03
N TRP A 112 -6.85 5.68 8.95
CA TRP A 112 -5.98 4.54 8.68
C TRP A 112 -4.86 4.45 9.72
N LEU A 113 -4.15 5.56 9.94
CA LEU A 113 -3.03 5.68 10.86
C LEU A 113 -3.47 5.62 12.33
N ASP A 114 -4.62 6.19 12.67
CA ASP A 114 -5.18 6.24 14.03
C ASP A 114 -5.82 4.92 14.49
N SER A 115 -5.84 3.89 13.63
CA SER A 115 -6.49 2.64 13.98
C SER A 115 -5.76 1.93 15.14
N LYS A 116 -6.50 1.41 16.13
CA LYS A 116 -5.93 0.82 17.36
C LYS A 116 -4.91 -0.31 17.15
N ASN A 117 -4.93 -0.92 15.97
CA ASN A 117 -4.04 -2.02 15.58
C ASN A 117 -3.07 -1.60 14.48
N ALA A 118 -2.72 -0.31 14.42
CA ALA A 118 -1.72 0.26 13.54
C ALA A 118 -0.45 0.63 14.31
N PHE A 119 0.70 0.41 13.67
CA PHE A 119 2.00 0.83 14.13
C PHE A 119 2.61 1.69 13.03
N SER A 120 2.85 2.97 13.31
CA SER A 120 3.30 3.93 12.31
C SER A 120 4.58 4.62 12.75
N GLN A 121 5.53 4.76 11.84
CA GLN A 121 6.70 5.62 12.01
C GLN A 121 6.86 6.51 10.77
N PHE A 122 7.37 7.71 11.01
CA PHE A 122 7.68 8.72 10.00
C PHE A 122 9.16 9.03 10.06
N ALA A 123 9.79 9.20 8.89
CA ALA A 123 11.18 9.59 8.80
C ALA A 123 11.23 11.09 8.53
N LEU A 124 11.86 11.83 9.44
CA LEU A 124 12.23 13.21 9.23
C LEU A 124 13.69 13.30 8.80
N ASN A 125 13.99 14.10 7.79
CA ASN A 125 15.37 14.44 7.47
C ASN A 125 15.99 15.23 8.64
N SER A 126 17.12 14.76 9.16
CA SER A 126 17.75 15.32 10.37
C SER A 126 18.25 16.76 10.22
N THR A 127 18.36 17.29 8.99
CA THR A 127 18.87 18.64 8.73
C THR A 127 17.75 19.68 8.59
N ASN A 128 16.57 19.28 8.12
CA ASN A 128 15.50 20.24 7.79
C ASN A 128 14.09 19.81 8.24
N ASP A 129 13.97 18.73 9.00
CA ASP A 129 12.72 18.17 9.54
C ASP A 129 11.64 17.88 8.48
N LYS A 130 12.00 17.77 7.19
CA LYS A 130 11.07 17.34 6.15
C LYS A 130 10.76 15.87 6.28
N ILE A 131 9.49 15.50 6.07
CA ILE A 131 9.08 14.10 5.96
C ILE A 131 9.67 13.54 4.66
N VAL A 132 10.42 12.45 4.80
CA VAL A 132 11.09 11.74 3.69
C VAL A 132 10.67 10.28 3.61
N GLY A 133 9.72 9.87 4.45
CA GLY A 133 9.11 8.56 4.42
C GLY A 133 8.09 8.32 5.53
N VAL A 134 7.26 7.32 5.33
CA VAL A 134 6.28 6.80 6.29
C VAL A 134 6.20 5.29 6.13
N CYS A 135 6.11 4.56 7.24
CA CYS A 135 5.78 3.14 7.22
C CYS A 135 4.70 2.89 8.25
N ASN A 136 3.61 2.28 7.80
CA ASN A 136 2.51 1.82 8.64
C ASN A 136 2.40 0.30 8.54
N ILE A 137 2.19 -0.36 9.66
CA ILE A 137 1.89 -1.79 9.73
C ILE A 137 0.61 -1.97 10.53
N ARG A 138 -0.36 -2.68 9.96
CA ARG A 138 -1.64 -2.97 10.61
C ARG A 138 -1.82 -4.45 10.89
N VAL A 139 -2.51 -4.77 11.98
CA VAL A 139 -2.99 -6.13 12.23
C VAL A 139 -4.24 -6.37 11.39
N GLY A 140 -4.12 -7.24 10.40
CA GLY A 140 -5.21 -7.76 9.59
C GLY A 140 -5.87 -9.00 10.18
N PHE A 141 -6.60 -9.72 9.34
CA PHE A 141 -7.28 -10.96 9.70
C PHE A 141 -6.28 -12.05 10.14
N GLU A 142 -6.69 -12.99 10.99
CA GLU A 142 -5.86 -14.14 11.40
C GLU A 142 -4.46 -13.79 11.95
N LYS A 143 -4.32 -12.65 12.65
CA LYS A 143 -3.03 -12.18 13.18
C LYS A 143 -1.97 -12.00 12.09
N GLN A 144 -2.38 -11.53 10.92
CA GLN A 144 -1.48 -11.12 9.85
C GLN A 144 -1.08 -9.66 10.05
N LEU A 145 0.17 -9.33 9.73
CA LEU A 145 0.64 -7.96 9.64
C LEU A 145 0.60 -7.51 8.19
N VAL A 146 0.07 -6.33 7.93
CA VAL A 146 -0.04 -5.76 6.58
C VAL A 146 0.68 -4.43 6.57
N ILE A 147 1.72 -4.32 5.73
CA ILE A 147 2.50 -3.10 5.56
C ILE A 147 1.79 -2.19 4.55
N GLY A 148 1.48 -0.95 4.92
CA GLY A 148 0.80 0.01 4.04
C GLY A 148 0.09 1.15 4.77
N PRO A 149 0.28 2.44 4.39
CA PRO A 149 1.24 2.89 3.38
C PRO A 149 2.68 2.64 3.81
N PHE A 150 3.54 2.39 2.83
CA PHE A 150 4.98 2.40 3.04
C PHE A 150 5.66 3.12 1.88
N TYR A 151 6.05 4.37 2.16
CA TYR A 151 6.67 5.28 1.22
C TYR A 151 8.02 5.76 1.76
N ALA A 152 9.00 5.92 0.88
CA ALA A 152 10.29 6.48 1.25
C ALA A 152 11.00 7.07 0.03
N ASP A 153 11.74 8.16 0.25
CA ASP A 153 12.51 8.80 -0.84
C ASP A 153 13.70 7.96 -1.32
N THR A 154 14.22 7.05 -0.48
CA THR A 154 15.34 6.16 -0.84
C THR A 154 15.21 4.79 -0.15
N LYS A 155 15.92 3.79 -0.67
CA LYS A 155 16.01 2.44 -0.08
C LYS A 155 16.49 2.45 1.36
N THR A 156 17.52 3.23 1.68
CA THR A 156 18.09 3.25 3.05
C THR A 156 17.10 3.85 4.05
N ILE A 157 16.33 4.87 3.64
CA ILE A 157 15.24 5.43 4.46
C ILE A 157 14.15 4.37 4.67
N ALA A 158 13.78 3.64 3.62
CA ALA A 158 12.82 2.55 3.69
C ALA A 158 13.27 1.44 4.67
N GLU A 159 14.51 0.97 4.56
CA GLU A 159 15.10 -0.02 5.48
C GLU A 159 15.04 0.46 6.94
N SER A 160 15.41 1.72 7.17
CA SER A 160 15.43 2.33 8.50
C SER A 160 14.03 2.42 9.09
N LEU A 161 13.04 2.87 8.31
CA LEU A 161 11.66 2.98 8.75
C LEU A 161 11.06 1.62 9.09
N LEU A 162 11.21 0.64 8.20
CA LEU A 162 10.67 -0.69 8.42
C LEU A 162 11.27 -1.34 9.67
N LYS A 163 12.59 -1.14 9.90
CA LYS A 163 13.28 -1.56 11.12
C LYS A 163 12.64 -0.94 12.37
N GLU A 164 12.47 0.38 12.39
CA GLU A 164 11.92 1.08 13.55
C GLU A 164 10.44 0.75 13.82
N VAL A 165 9.61 0.60 12.78
CA VAL A 165 8.21 0.17 12.98
C VAL A 165 8.18 -1.23 13.59
N LEU A 166 8.92 -2.19 13.04
CA LEU A 166 8.94 -3.57 13.52
C LEU A 166 9.40 -3.67 14.98
N LYS A 167 10.41 -2.89 15.38
CA LYS A 167 10.86 -2.80 16.78
C LYS A 167 9.78 -2.25 17.71
N GLY A 168 8.93 -1.36 17.20
CA GLY A 168 7.81 -0.79 17.94
C GLY A 168 6.63 -1.74 18.13
N ILE A 169 6.57 -2.89 17.43
CA ILE A 169 5.44 -3.84 17.53
C ILE A 169 5.59 -4.71 18.79
N PRO A 170 4.67 -4.62 19.77
CA PRO A 170 4.71 -5.47 20.95
C PRO A 170 4.51 -6.94 20.59
N ASN A 171 5.36 -7.80 21.15
CA ASN A 171 5.29 -9.26 20.97
C ASN A 171 5.18 -9.67 19.51
N LEU A 172 6.03 -9.15 18.61
CA LEU A 172 6.00 -9.43 17.17
C LEU A 172 5.76 -10.91 16.83
N ARG A 173 6.36 -11.84 17.58
CA ARG A 173 6.22 -13.30 17.37
C ARG A 173 4.81 -13.87 17.60
N GLN A 174 3.86 -13.08 18.13
CA GLN A 174 2.46 -13.51 18.27
C GLN A 174 1.70 -13.55 16.93
N TYR A 175 2.23 -12.83 15.92
CA TYR A 175 1.66 -12.75 14.59
C TYR A 175 2.16 -13.90 13.71
N ARG A 176 1.38 -14.26 12.69
CA ARG A 176 1.68 -15.43 11.84
C ARG A 176 2.50 -15.07 10.61
N LYS A 177 2.02 -14.07 9.88
CA LYS A 177 2.52 -13.68 8.56
C LYS A 177 2.63 -12.17 8.47
N ILE A 178 3.51 -11.67 7.61
CA ILE A 178 3.61 -10.26 7.23
C ILE A 178 3.49 -10.14 5.71
N PHE A 179 2.76 -9.14 5.24
CA PHE A 179 2.47 -8.90 3.84
C PHE A 179 3.00 -7.54 3.38
N LEU A 180 3.52 -7.52 2.15
CA LEU A 180 3.98 -6.33 1.45
C LEU A 180 3.33 -6.25 0.07
N PHE A 181 2.85 -5.08 -0.32
CA PHE A 181 2.17 -4.83 -1.59
C PHE A 181 2.85 -3.74 -2.42
N PRO A 182 4.08 -3.96 -2.92
CA PRO A 182 4.86 -2.92 -3.56
C PRO A 182 4.39 -2.63 -4.98
N ALA A 183 4.84 -1.50 -5.53
CA ALA A 183 4.86 -1.36 -6.97
C ALA A 183 5.80 -2.41 -7.59
N SER A 184 5.35 -3.14 -8.62
CA SER A 184 6.08 -4.25 -9.23
C SER A 184 7.41 -3.85 -9.86
N THR A 185 7.58 -2.56 -10.17
CA THR A 185 8.83 -1.98 -10.69
C THR A 185 9.79 -1.54 -9.59
N ASN A 186 9.37 -1.55 -8.32
CA ASN A 186 10.19 -1.21 -7.18
C ASN A 186 10.97 -2.44 -6.69
N GLN A 187 12.11 -2.70 -7.33
CA GLN A 187 12.97 -3.82 -6.96
C GLN A 187 13.55 -3.68 -5.55
N ASP A 188 13.76 -2.44 -5.09
CA ASP A 188 14.25 -2.17 -3.74
C ASP A 188 13.27 -2.69 -2.66
N ALA A 189 11.96 -2.60 -2.89
CA ALA A 189 10.97 -3.15 -1.97
C ALA A 189 11.06 -4.69 -1.86
N LYS A 190 11.22 -5.38 -2.99
CA LYS A 190 11.44 -6.84 -3.00
C LYS A 190 12.73 -7.20 -2.28
N ASP A 191 13.83 -6.50 -2.58
CA ASP A 191 15.13 -6.73 -1.96
C ASP A 191 15.08 -6.56 -0.43
N ILE A 192 14.44 -5.49 0.05
CA ILE A 192 14.28 -5.24 1.49
C ILE A 192 13.49 -6.38 2.15
N PHE A 193 12.40 -6.82 1.52
CA PHE A 193 11.55 -7.87 2.07
C PHE A 193 12.24 -9.24 2.06
N GLN A 194 12.98 -9.56 0.99
CA GLN A 194 13.84 -10.73 0.94
C GLN A 194 14.90 -10.70 2.04
N LYS A 195 15.58 -9.57 2.20
CA LYS A 195 16.59 -9.39 3.25
C LYS A 195 15.98 -9.57 4.64
N LEU A 196 14.81 -8.99 4.89
CA LEU A 196 14.08 -9.09 6.15
C LEU A 196 13.74 -10.55 6.51
N ALA A 197 13.35 -11.35 5.52
CA ALA A 197 12.89 -12.74 5.67
C ALA A 197 13.95 -13.81 5.32
N ASP A 198 15.22 -13.44 5.17
CA ASP A 198 16.30 -14.38 4.77
C ASP A 198 16.01 -15.12 3.45
N GLY A 199 15.41 -14.42 2.49
CA GLY A 199 14.99 -14.96 1.20
C GLY A 199 13.72 -15.82 1.26
N LYS A 200 13.16 -16.12 2.43
CA LYS A 200 11.97 -16.96 2.60
C LYS A 200 10.68 -16.16 2.41
N ILE A 201 10.48 -15.70 1.19
CA ILE A 201 9.27 -14.98 0.79
C ILE A 201 8.45 -15.82 -0.19
N GLN A 202 7.13 -15.70 -0.10
CA GLN A 202 6.19 -16.19 -1.10
C GLN A 202 5.70 -15.00 -1.94
N GLU A 203 5.68 -15.20 -3.26
CA GLU A 203 5.15 -14.22 -4.23
C GLU A 203 3.80 -14.72 -4.76
N TYR A 204 2.86 -13.81 -4.92
CA TYR A 204 1.52 -14.07 -5.44
C TYR A 204 1.23 -13.23 -6.69
N ASP A 205 0.16 -13.59 -7.41
CA ASP A 205 -0.32 -12.83 -8.57
C ASP A 205 -0.53 -11.35 -8.22
N ALA A 206 -0.01 -10.48 -9.08
CA ALA A 206 -0.16 -9.05 -8.95
C ALA A 206 -1.58 -8.57 -9.25
N MET A 207 -1.97 -7.45 -8.66
CA MET A 207 -3.19 -6.73 -9.04
C MET A 207 -2.88 -5.61 -10.05
N TYR A 208 -3.82 -5.37 -10.95
CA TYR A 208 -3.70 -4.39 -12.02
C TYR A 208 -4.49 -3.14 -11.65
N GLY A 209 -3.79 -2.07 -11.30
CA GLY A 209 -4.37 -0.73 -11.27
C GLY A 209 -4.89 -0.37 -12.65
N GLN A 210 -6.12 0.09 -12.74
CA GLN A 210 -6.78 0.45 -13.99
C GLN A 210 -7.55 1.75 -13.81
N PHE A 211 -7.54 2.59 -14.85
CA PHE A 211 -8.24 3.87 -14.86
C PHE A 211 -9.16 4.01 -16.07
N THR A 212 -10.18 4.86 -15.97
CA THR A 212 -11.13 5.11 -17.06
C THR A 212 -10.66 6.13 -18.08
N ASN A 213 -10.17 7.30 -17.63
CA ASN A 213 -9.88 8.43 -18.53
C ASN A 213 -8.38 8.62 -18.72
N HIS A 214 -7.63 8.68 -17.62
CA HIS A 214 -6.18 8.89 -17.64
C HIS A 214 -5.51 8.19 -16.48
N ILE A 215 -4.22 7.89 -16.62
CA ILE A 215 -3.42 7.28 -15.56
C ILE A 215 -3.00 8.39 -14.58
N ILE A 216 -3.26 8.19 -13.29
CA ILE A 216 -2.66 9.02 -12.25
C ILE A 216 -1.21 8.58 -12.07
N GLN A 217 -0.28 9.46 -12.43
CA GLN A 217 1.15 9.16 -12.39
C GLN A 217 1.67 9.29 -10.96
N VAL A 218 2.45 8.31 -10.55
CA VAL A 218 3.14 8.28 -9.26
C VAL A 218 4.59 7.84 -9.47
N ASP A 219 5.47 8.25 -8.57
CA ASP A 219 6.83 7.72 -8.55
C ASP A 219 6.85 6.34 -7.88
N ALA A 220 6.66 5.31 -8.70
CA ALA A 220 6.62 3.92 -8.26
C ALA A 220 7.89 3.47 -7.51
N SER A 221 9.05 4.12 -7.74
CA SER A 221 10.29 3.80 -7.03
C SER A 221 10.25 4.16 -5.54
N LYS A 222 9.31 5.02 -5.13
CA LYS A 222 9.10 5.45 -3.75
C LYS A 222 7.97 4.69 -3.05
N ILE A 223 7.23 3.85 -3.77
CA ILE A 223 6.11 3.07 -3.24
C ILE A 223 6.62 1.67 -2.88
N TYR A 224 6.95 1.48 -1.61
CA TYR A 224 7.42 0.19 -1.07
C TYR A 224 6.26 -0.71 -0.65
N SER A 225 5.11 -0.12 -0.31
CA SER A 225 3.84 -0.81 -0.19
C SER A 225 2.70 0.17 -0.37
N ILE A 226 1.69 -0.21 -1.14
CA ILE A 226 0.48 0.58 -1.26
C ILE A 226 -0.29 0.62 0.06
N THR A 227 -1.26 1.53 0.18
CA THR A 227 -2.07 1.60 1.40
C THR A 227 -3.01 0.41 1.53
N GLU A 228 -3.81 0.13 0.49
CA GLU A 228 -4.72 -1.02 0.38
C GLU A 228 -5.33 -1.12 -1.02
N TYR A 229 -6.02 -2.22 -1.31
CA TYR A 229 -6.50 -2.55 -2.67
C TYR A 229 -7.86 -1.97 -3.08
N ALA A 230 -8.69 -1.51 -2.15
CA ALA A 230 -10.12 -1.24 -2.38
C ALA A 230 -10.48 0.24 -2.57
N MET A 231 -9.72 1.15 -1.98
CA MET A 231 -9.95 2.61 -1.97
C MET A 231 -8.71 3.41 -2.40
N SER A 232 -7.55 2.76 -2.56
CA SER A 232 -6.29 3.33 -3.01
C SER A 232 -5.78 2.61 -4.25
N TYR A 233 -5.07 3.35 -5.11
CA TYR A 233 -4.34 2.80 -6.26
C TYR A 233 -2.82 2.80 -6.02
N CYS A 234 -2.37 3.38 -4.90
CA CYS A 234 -0.97 3.43 -4.46
C CYS A 234 -0.82 3.54 -2.95
#